data_AF-A0A967HQ09-F1
#
_entry.id   AF-A0A967HQ09-F1
#
_cell.length_a   1.000
_cell.length_b   1.000
_cell.length_c   1.000
_cell.angle_alpha   90.00
_cell.angle_beta   90.00
_cell.angle_gamma   90.00
#
_symmetry.space_group_name_H-M   'P 1'
#
loop_
_entity.id
_entity.type
_entity.pdbx_description
1 polymer ?
#
loop_
_entity_poly.entity_id
_entity_poly.type
_entity_poly.pdbx_seq_one_letter_code
_entity_poly.pdbx_strand_id
1 'polypeptide(L)' 'SWRFATDGRYTHGEHGIPTIGYAPGEERHAHTNTERLELAKAREVFDAYPALIRGLFDALAD' A
#
# COMPACT_ATOMS: atom_id res chain seq x y z
N SER A 1 1.65 -8.90 10.00
CA SER A 1 2.04 -9.12 8.59
C SER A 1 0.80 -9.53 7.83
N TRP A 2 0.69 -9.12 6.57
CA TRP A 2 -0.32 -9.64 5.65
C TRP A 2 0.08 -11.06 5.24
N ARG A 3 -0.85 -12.04 5.21
CA ARG A 3 -0.51 -13.45 4.90
C ARG A 3 -0.51 -13.78 3.42
N PHE A 4 -0.95 -12.86 2.55
CA PHE A 4 -0.93 -13.05 1.11
C PHE A 4 0.17 -12.23 0.42
N ALA A 5 0.55 -12.67 -0.79
CA ALA A 5 1.54 -11.98 -1.61
C ALA A 5 0.93 -10.80 -2.36
N THR A 6 1.73 -9.76 -2.58
CA THR A 6 1.44 -8.66 -3.49
C THR A 6 2.47 -8.63 -4.61
N ASP A 7 2.25 -7.79 -5.63
CA ASP A 7 3.21 -7.56 -6.71
C ASP A 7 4.55 -6.98 -6.22
N GLY A 8 4.63 -6.56 -4.95
CA GLY A 8 5.86 -6.20 -4.26
C GLY A 8 6.90 -7.32 -4.26
N ARG A 9 6.48 -8.59 -4.27
CA ARG A 9 7.42 -9.72 -4.42
C ARG A 9 8.15 -9.64 -5.76
N TYR A 10 7.45 -9.33 -6.84
CA TYR A 10 8.05 -9.30 -8.17
C TYR A 10 8.85 -8.02 -8.39
N THR A 11 8.25 -6.87 -8.13
CA THR A 11 8.87 -5.55 -8.34
C THR A 11 10.10 -5.33 -7.45
N HIS A 12 9.95 -5.43 -6.13
CA HIS A 12 11.07 -5.27 -5.21
C HIS A 12 11.89 -6.55 -5.05
N GLY A 13 11.23 -7.69 -4.87
CA GLY A 13 11.93 -8.95 -4.58
C GLY A 13 12.74 -9.51 -5.74
N GLU A 14 12.29 -9.37 -6.99
CA GLU A 14 13.02 -9.87 -8.17
C GLU A 14 13.81 -8.76 -8.89
N HIS A 15 13.21 -7.57 -9.06
CA HIS A 15 13.80 -6.49 -9.86
C HIS A 15 14.43 -5.36 -9.05
N GLY A 16 14.38 -5.42 -7.71
CA GLY A 16 14.97 -4.40 -6.85
C GLY A 16 14.29 -3.03 -6.91
N ILE A 17 13.12 -2.91 -7.57
CA ILE A 17 12.40 -1.63 -7.68
C ILE A 17 11.79 -1.29 -6.31
N PRO A 18 12.14 -0.14 -5.68
CA PRO A 18 11.56 0.27 -4.40
C PRO A 18 10.03 0.29 -4.48
N THR A 19 9.38 -0.52 -3.64
CA THR A 19 7.92 -0.73 -3.70
C THR A 19 7.32 -0.75 -2.31
N ILE A 20 6.27 0.04 -2.09
CA ILE A 20 5.49 0.08 -0.86
C ILE A 20 4.01 -0.13 -1.18
N GLY A 21 3.36 -1.04 -0.46
CA GLY A 21 1.90 -1.17 -0.45
C GLY A 21 1.31 -0.33 0.69
N TYR A 22 0.38 0.56 0.36
CA TYR A 22 -0.30 1.41 1.34
C TYR A 22 -1.78 1.51 0.98
N ALA A 23 -2.65 0.98 1.83
CA ALA A 23 -4.09 0.93 1.60
C ALA A 23 -4.85 0.83 2.93
N PRO A 24 -6.10 1.29 3.00
CA PRO A 24 -6.91 1.27 4.22
C PRO A 24 -7.60 -0.08 4.51
N GLY A 25 -7.51 -1.05 3.58
CA GLY A 25 -8.21 -2.32 3.66
C GLY A 25 -7.68 -3.24 4.77
N GLU A 26 -8.54 -4.13 5.26
CA GLU A 26 -8.17 -5.16 6.23
C GLU A 26 -8.14 -6.55 5.58
N GLU A 27 -7.06 -7.31 5.83
CA GLU A 27 -6.85 -8.63 5.25
C GLU A 27 -8.04 -9.58 5.41
N ARG A 28 -8.69 -9.56 6.57
CA ARG A 28 -9.82 -10.45 6.89
C ARG A 28 -11.08 -10.20 6.05
N HIS A 29 -11.16 -9.07 5.35
CA HIS A 29 -12.32 -8.69 4.53
C HIS A 29 -12.08 -8.88 3.04
N ALA A 30 -10.82 -8.93 2.61
CA ALA A 30 -10.45 -9.10 1.21
C ALA A 30 -10.98 -10.42 0.64
N HIS A 31 -11.58 -10.37 -0.55
CA HIS A 31 -12.10 -11.53 -1.28
C HIS A 31 -13.19 -12.30 -0.53
N THR A 32 -13.97 -11.63 0.31
CA THR A 32 -15.13 -12.21 1.00
C THR A 32 -16.43 -11.61 0.49
N ASN A 33 -17.55 -12.27 0.71
CA ASN A 33 -18.88 -11.70 0.46
C ASN A 33 -19.24 -10.54 1.42
N THR A 34 -18.38 -10.24 2.40
CA THR A 34 -18.53 -9.12 3.34
C THR A 34 -17.42 -8.09 3.21
N GLU A 35 -16.75 -8.07 2.06
CA GLU A 35 -15.72 -7.09 1.73
C GLU A 35 -16.27 -5.68 1.91
N ARG A 36 -15.50 -4.87 2.65
CA ARG A 36 -15.91 -3.52 3.04
C ARG A 36 -14.69 -2.71 3.40
N LEU A 37 -14.90 -1.40 3.40
CA LEU A 37 -13.89 -0.42 3.76
C LEU A 37 -14.52 0.72 4.54
N GLU A 38 -13.82 1.22 5.56
CA GLU A 38 -14.24 2.42 6.28
C GLU A 38 -13.88 3.66 5.44
N LEU A 39 -14.88 4.51 5.18
CA LEU A 39 -14.75 5.61 4.22
C LEU A 39 -13.87 6.75 4.73
N ALA A 40 -13.90 7.04 6.03
CA ALA A 40 -13.01 8.06 6.60
C ALA A 40 -11.54 7.62 6.49
N LYS A 41 -11.24 6.33 6.69
CA LYS A 41 -9.91 5.78 6.53
C LYS A 41 -9.46 5.76 5.07
N ALA A 42 -10.40 5.50 4.15
CA ALA A 42 -10.14 5.62 2.72
C ALA A 42 -9.75 7.06 2.34
N ARG A 43 -10.45 8.05 2.88
CA ARG A 43 -10.11 9.47 2.70
C ARG A 43 -8.74 9.79 3.29
N GLU A 44 -8.48 9.37 4.53
CA GLU A 44 -7.20 9.62 5.21
C GLU A 44 -6.01 9.06 4.41
N VAL A 45 -6.11 7.81 3.93
CA VAL A 45 -5.07 7.20 3.10
C VAL A 45 -4.90 7.94 1.78
N PHE A 46 -6.00 8.33 1.12
CA PHE A 46 -5.95 9.14 -0.10
C PHE A 46 -5.19 10.45 0.11
N ASP A 47 -5.50 11.17 1.19
CA ASP A 47 -4.89 12.46 1.52
C ASP A 47 -3.40 12.33 1.90
N ALA A 48 -2.95 11.13 2.32
CA ALA A 48 -1.56 10.87 2.67
C ALA A 48 -0.64 10.62 1.47
N TYR A 49 -1.17 10.19 0.31
CA TYR A 49 -0.36 9.86 -0.87
C TYR A 49 0.58 10.97 -1.33
N PRO A 50 0.18 12.27 -1.39
CA PRO A 50 1.10 13.34 -1.79
C PRO A 50 2.35 13.43 -0.92
N ALA A 51 2.21 13.28 0.40
CA ALA A 51 3.35 13.30 1.32
C ALA A 51 4.21 12.03 1.16
N LEU A 52 3.58 10.87 0.99
CA LEU A 52 4.27 9.59 0.79
C LEU A 52 5.09 9.57 -0.50
N ILE A 53 4.54 10.09 -1.60
CA ILE A 53 5.23 10.20 -2.89
C ILE A 53 6.42 11.14 -2.77
N ARG A 54 6.26 12.31 -2.13
CA ARG A 54 7.37 13.24 -1.91
C ARG A 54 8.49 12.60 -1.07
N GLY A 55 8.13 12.00 0.06
CA GLY A 55 9.11 11.32 0.92
C GLY A 55 9.84 10.19 0.21
N LEU A 56 9.18 9.47 -0.71
CA LEU A 56 9.84 8.48 -1.55
C LEU A 56 10.87 9.11 -2.49
N PHE A 57 10.53 10.21 -3.16
CA PHE A 57 11.49 10.91 -4.03
C PHE A 57 12.68 11.48 -3.25
N ASP A 58 12.42 12.07 -2.08
CA ASP A 58 13.47 12.61 -1.23
C ASP A 58 14.43 11.49 -0.78
N ALA A 59 13.89 10.35 -0.32
CA ALA A 59 14.70 9.21 0.10
C ALA A 59 15.49 8.51 -1.03
N LEU A 60 15.12 8.74 -2.29
CA LEU A 60 15.83 8.20 -3.46
C LEU A 60 16.83 9.21 -4.05
N ALA A 61 16.80 10.47 -3.60
CA ALA A 61 17.70 11.52 -4.07
C ALA A 61 19.02 11.58 -3.27
N ASP A 62 19.08 10.93 -2.10
CA ASP A 62 20.27 10.70 -1.27
C ASP A 62 21.02 9.41 -1.67
#